data_AF-A0A7U7DF81-F1
#
_entry.id   AF-A0A7U7DF81-F1
#
_cell.length_a   1.000
_cell.length_b   1.000
_cell.length_c   1.000
_cell.angle_alpha   90.00
_cell.angle_beta   90.00
_cell.angle_gamma   90.00
#
_symmetry.space_group_name_H-M   'P 1'
#
loop_
_entity.id
_entity.type
_entity.pdbx_description
1 polymer ?
#
loop_
_entity_poly.entity_id
_entity_poly.type
_entity_poly.pdbx_seq_one_letter_code
_entity_poly.pdbx_strand_id
1 'polypeptide(L)'
;MRKTIDWAALPPTAKLCLEVALIHGGLVKTEHGYIGRTAAPETNQRFGAVLVAALMREGLATSDAFDERLVALTDAAAALFHLQRVSTEVGS
;
A
#
# COMPACT_ATOMS: atom_id res chain seq x y z
N MET A 1 -0.63 -19.11 12.72
CA MET A 1 0.08 -18.07 13.49
C MET A 1 -0.15 -16.74 12.78
N ARG A 2 -1.04 -15.87 13.28
CA ARG A 2 -1.21 -14.51 12.74
C ARG A 2 0.00 -13.69 13.15
N LYS A 3 0.84 -13.28 12.20
CA LYS A 3 1.88 -12.28 12.46
C LYS A 3 1.20 -10.92 12.53
N THR A 4 1.30 -10.24 13.66
CA THR A 4 0.92 -8.83 13.75
C THR A 4 2.00 -8.03 13.04
N ILE A 5 1.67 -7.40 11.92
CA ILE A 5 2.60 -6.54 11.18
C ILE A 5 2.67 -5.19 11.90
N ASP A 6 3.88 -4.74 12.18
CA ASP A 6 4.16 -3.42 12.74
C ASP A 6 4.57 -2.46 11.63
N TRP A 7 3.98 -1.26 11.62
CA TRP A 7 4.34 -0.20 10.70
C TRP A 7 5.83 0.12 10.82
N ALA A 8 6.39 0.16 12.03
CA ALA A 8 7.80 0.49 12.25
C ALA A 8 8.74 -0.47 11.49
N ALA A 9 8.37 -1.75 11.41
CA ALA A 9 9.14 -2.80 10.75
C ALA A 9 9.05 -2.79 9.22
N LEU A 10 8.12 -2.02 8.63
CA LEU A 10 7.99 -1.94 7.18
C LEU A 10 9.18 -1.16 6.56
N PRO A 11 9.74 -1.65 5.43
CA PRO A 11 10.71 -0.89 4.66
C PRO A 11 10.16 0.48 4.23
N PRO A 12 11.00 1.53 4.09
CA PRO A 12 10.56 2.86 3.69
C PRO A 12 9.76 2.87 2.38
N THR A 13 10.15 2.05 1.40
CA THR A 13 9.45 1.92 0.12
C THR A 13 8.07 1.28 0.26
N ALA A 14 7.89 0.36 1.21
CA ALA A 14 6.60 -0.25 1.51
C ALA A 14 5.65 0.76 2.17
N LYS A 15 6.16 1.56 3.12
CA LYS A 15 5.42 2.66 3.75
C LYS A 15 4.93 3.66 2.71
N LEU A 16 5.82 4.14 1.85
CA LEU A 16 5.47 5.07 0.76
C LEU A 16 4.45 4.46 -0.21
N CYS A 17 4.58 3.18 -0.55
CA CYS A 17 3.62 2.47 -1.41
C CYS A 17 2.21 2.43 -0.78
N LEU A 18 2.12 2.13 0.51
CA LEU A 18 0.86 2.14 1.26
C LEU A 18 0.26 3.55 1.36
N GLU A 19 1.08 4.57 1.63
CA GLU A 19 0.65 5.98 1.67
C GLU A 19 0.06 6.42 0.32
N VAL A 20 0.74 6.15 -0.79
CA VAL A 20 0.25 6.48 -2.13
C VAL A 20 -1.02 5.71 -2.44
N ALA A 21 -1.08 4.42 -2.11
CA ALA A 21 -2.30 3.64 -2.29
C ALA A 21 -3.47 4.19 -1.46
N LEU A 22 -3.25 4.67 -0.24
CA LEU A 22 -4.30 5.31 0.57
C LEU A 22 -4.80 6.60 -0.08
N ILE A 23 -3.88 7.48 -0.48
CA ILE A 23 -4.21 8.78 -1.10
C ILE A 23 -4.98 8.60 -2.41
N HIS A 24 -4.59 7.59 -3.21
CA HIS A 24 -5.14 7.37 -4.54
C HIS A 24 -6.25 6.32 -4.61
N GLY A 25 -6.74 5.80 -3.47
CA GLY A 25 -7.81 4.79 -3.45
C GLY A 25 -7.39 3.44 -4.02
N GLY A 26 -6.11 3.08 -3.91
CA GLY A 26 -5.50 1.85 -4.35
C GLY A 26 -4.34 2.08 -5.31
N LEU A 27 -3.85 1.00 -5.90
CA LEU A 27 -2.87 1.02 -6.97
C LEU A 27 -3.48 0.47 -8.27
N VAL A 28 -2.85 0.82 -9.39
CA VAL A 28 -3.11 0.23 -10.69
C VAL A 28 -1.80 -0.25 -11.31
N LYS A 29 -1.82 -1.47 -11.86
CA LYS A 29 -0.72 -2.08 -12.59
C LYS A 29 -0.63 -1.47 -13.99
N THR A 30 0.58 -1.03 -14.33
CA THR A 30 0.98 -0.52 -15.63
C THR A 30 2.10 -1.38 -16.21
N GLU A 31 2.54 -1.09 -17.44
CA GLU A 31 3.70 -1.74 -18.05
C GLU A 31 5.01 -1.51 -17.27
N HIS A 32 5.09 -0.41 -16.49
CA HIS A 32 6.30 0.01 -15.78
C HIS A 32 6.24 -0.24 -14.27
N GLY A 33 5.24 -0.97 -13.79
CA GLY A 33 5.01 -1.22 -12.36
C GLY A 33 3.66 -0.68 -11.89
N TYR A 34 3.55 -0.39 -10.60
CA TYR A 34 2.29 0.04 -9.98
C TYR A 34 2.35 1.53 -9.66
N ILE A 35 1.27 2.25 -9.94
CA ILE A 35 1.09 3.66 -9.57
C ILE A 35 -0.18 3.81 -8.74
N GLY A 36 -0.37 4.96 -8.08
CA GLY A 36 -1.64 5.28 -7.44
C GLY A 36 -2.79 5.19 -8.45
N ARG A 37 -3.92 4.58 -8.06
CA ARG A 37 -5.04 4.31 -8.96
C ARG A 37 -5.58 5.57 -9.65
N THR A 38 -5.62 6.69 -8.94
CA THR A 38 -6.04 8.00 -9.46
C THR A 38 -4.87 8.94 -9.77
N ALA A 39 -3.63 8.44 -9.75
CA ALA A 39 -2.46 9.24 -10.08
C ALA A 39 -2.39 9.50 -11.60
N ALA A 40 -1.74 10.60 -11.99
CA ALA A 40 -1.45 10.88 -13.39
C ALA A 40 -0.60 9.75 -14.00
N PRO A 41 -0.94 9.21 -15.19
CA PRO A 41 -0.21 8.09 -15.81
C PRO A 41 1.30 8.33 -16.00
N GLU A 42 1.68 9.58 -16.23
CA GLU A 42 3.06 10.04 -16.41
C GLU A 42 3.85 10.14 -15.10
N THR A 43 3.24 9.87 -13.95
CA THR A 43 3.92 9.97 -12.64
C THR A 43 5.20 9.14 -12.59
N ASN A 44 6.27 9.75 -12.08
CA ASN A 44 7.52 9.04 -11.84
C ASN A 44 7.48 8.16 -10.58
N GLN A 45 6.45 8.30 -9.75
CA GLN A 45 6.29 7.50 -8.55
C GLN A 45 5.68 6.14 -8.89
N ARG A 46 6.57 5.15 -9.09
CA ARG A 46 6.21 3.79 -9.48
C ARG A 46 6.75 2.78 -8.47
N PHE A 47 5.99 1.72 -8.24
CA PHE A 47 6.33 0.64 -7.32
C PHE A 47 6.53 -0.68 -8.05
N GLY A 48 7.58 -1.41 -7.70
CA GLY A 48 7.89 -2.70 -8.31
C GLY A 48 6.90 -3.80 -7.93
N ALA A 49 6.71 -4.78 -8.81
CA ALA A 49 5.79 -5.89 -8.58
C ALA A 49 6.15 -6.75 -7.36
N VAL A 50 7.44 -6.92 -7.08
CA VAL A 50 7.91 -7.69 -5.91
C VAL A 50 7.45 -7.05 -4.60
N LEU A 51 7.46 -5.73 -4.52
CA LEU A 51 6.99 -4.98 -3.35
C LEU A 51 5.49 -5.16 -3.16
N VAL A 52 4.70 -4.99 -4.22
CA VAL A 52 3.24 -5.13 -4.16
C VAL A 52 2.83 -6.57 -3.82
N ALA A 53 3.51 -7.57 -4.38
CA ALA A 53 3.29 -8.97 -4.04
C ALA A 53 3.62 -9.28 -2.58
N ALA A 54 4.66 -8.66 -2.01
CA ALA A 54 4.96 -8.78 -0.60
C ALA A 54 3.83 -8.19 0.26
N LEU A 55 3.32 -7.00 -0.07
CA LEU A 55 2.17 -6.40 0.62
C LEU A 55 0.91 -7.29 0.55
N MET A 56 0.67 -7.94 -0.59
CA MET A 56 -0.44 -8.89 -0.74
C MET A 56 -0.25 -10.13 0.13
N ARG A 57 0.96 -10.70 0.17
CA ARG A 57 1.28 -11.84 1.04
C ARG A 57 1.14 -11.52 2.52
N GLU A 58 1.47 -10.30 2.91
CA GLU A 58 1.29 -9.78 4.26
C GLU A 58 -0.17 -9.36 4.53
N GLY A 59 -1.08 -9.49 3.56
CA GLY A 59 -2.50 -9.19 3.72
C GLY A 59 -2.80 -7.69 3.84
N LEU A 60 -1.90 -6.82 3.39
CA LEU A 60 -2.05 -5.35 3.38
C LEU A 60 -2.65 -4.85 2.07
N ALA A 61 -2.56 -5.64 1.01
CA ALA A 61 -3.15 -5.35 -0.28
C ALA A 61 -3.84 -6.58 -0.86
N THR A 62 -4.78 -6.38 -1.77
CA THR A 62 -5.42 -7.45 -2.53
C THR A 62 -5.68 -7.00 -3.96
N SER A 63 -5.58 -7.92 -4.92
CA SER A 63 -6.08 -7.67 -6.27
C SER A 63 -7.60 -7.56 -6.25
N ASP A 64 -8.14 -6.72 -7.12
CA ASP A 64 -9.57 -6.68 -7.37
C ASP A 64 -10.03 -7.98 -8.08
N ALA A 65 -11.25 -8.42 -7.79
CA ALA A 65 -11.79 -9.67 -8.34
C ALA A 65 -12.24 -9.54 -9.81
N PHE A 66 -12.53 -8.32 -10.27
CA PHE A 66 -13.02 -8.04 -11.61
C PHE A 66 -11.93 -7.44 -12.52
N ASP A 67 -10.90 -6.83 -11.94
CA ASP A 67 -9.74 -6.31 -12.67
C ASP A 67 -8.43 -6.60 -11.92
N GLU A 68 -7.68 -7.60 -12.38
CA GLU A 68 -6.38 -7.99 -11.79
C GLU A 68 -5.31 -6.89 -11.82
N ARG A 69 -5.52 -5.82 -12.61
CA ARG A 69 -4.64 -4.66 -12.63
C ARG A 69 -4.88 -3.76 -11.43
N LEU A 70 -6.08 -3.78 -10.87
CA LEU A 70 -6.42 -2.98 -9.70
C LEU A 70 -5.98 -3.70 -8.44
N VAL A 71 -5.32 -2.94 -7.57
CA VAL A 71 -4.95 -3.38 -6.24
C VAL A 71 -5.64 -2.47 -5.24
N ALA A 72 -6.39 -3.05 -4.32
CA ALA A 72 -7.00 -2.36 -3.21
C ALA A 72 -6.18 -2.59 -1.94
N LEU A 73 -6.24 -1.63 -1.01
CA LEU A 73 -5.75 -1.86 0.34
C LEU A 73 -6.79 -2.62 1.14
N THR A 74 -6.32 -3.46 2.06
CA THR A 74 -7.19 -4.17 3.00
C THR A 74 -7.49 -3.30 4.23
N ASP A 75 -8.51 -3.68 4.98
CA ASP A 75 -8.81 -3.06 6.28
C ASP A 75 -7.62 -3.12 7.25
N ALA A 76 -6.78 -4.16 7.14
CA ALA A 76 -5.58 -4.30 7.95
C ALA A 76 -4.55 -3.19 7.63
N ALA A 77 -4.39 -2.83 6.35
CA ALA A 77 -3.52 -1.71 5.96
C ALA A 77 -4.06 -0.36 6.43
N ALA A 78 -5.37 -0.14 6.34
CA ALA A 78 -6.00 1.07 6.84
C ALA A 78 -5.83 1.21 8.38
N ALA A 79 -6.08 0.12 9.12
CA ALA A 79 -5.87 0.09 10.56
C ALA A 79 -4.41 0.35 10.94
N LEU A 80 -3.45 -0.26 10.23
CA LEU A 80 -2.02 -0.08 10.47
C LEU A 80 -1.59 1.39 10.28
N PHE A 81 -2.12 2.05 9.25
CA PHE A 81 -1.85 3.46 8.98
C PHE A 81 -2.47 4.38 10.06
N HIS A 82 -3.71 4.12 10.48
CA HIS A 82 -4.35 4.89 11.53
C HIS A 82 -3.61 4.78 12.87
N LEU A 83 -3.14 3.59 13.23
CA LEU A 83 -2.33 3.39 14.44
C LEU A 83 -1.04 4.22 14.40
N GLN A 84 -0.34 4.28 13.26
CA GLN A 84 0.85 5.11 13.11
C GLN A 84 0.54 6.61 13.29
N ARG A 85 -0.55 7.11 12.72
CA ARG A 85 -0.93 8.53 12.88
C ARG A 85 -1.20 8.88 14.34
N VAL A 86 -2.00 8.07 15.03
CA VAL A 86 -2.30 8.28 16.45
C VAL A 86 -1.03 8.23 17.31
N SER A 87 -0.11 7.28 17.04
CA SER A 87 1.18 7.22 17.76
C SER A 87 2.08 8.43 17.50
N THR A 88 1.95 9.10 16.34
CA THR A 88 2.70 10.31 16.01
C THR A 88 2.09 11.55 16.70
N GLU A 89 0.75 11.59 16.84
CA GLU A 89 0.02 12.71 17.43
C GLU A 89 0.10 12.77 18.96
N VAL A 90 0.31 11.64 19.64
CA VAL A 90 0.45 11.57 21.11
C VAL A 90 1.88 11.92 21.59
N GLY A 91 2.84 12.04 20.67
CA GLY A 91 4.26 12.29 20.97
C GLY A 91 4.75 13.72 20.75
N SER A 92 3.86 14.70 20.51
CA SER A 92 4.20 16.12 20.31
C SER A 92 3.78 17.00 21.49
#